data_AF-A0A4S2KG33-F1
#
_entry.id   AF-A0A4S2KG33-F1
#
_cell.length_a   1.000
_cell.length_b   1.000
_cell.length_c   1.000
_cell.angle_alpha   90.00
_cell.angle_beta   90.00
_cell.angle_gamma   90.00
#
_symmetry.space_group_name_H-M   'P 1'
#
loop_
_entity.id
_entity.type
_entity.pdbx_description
1 polymer ?
#
loop_
_entity_poly.entity_id
_entity_poly.type
_entity_poly.pdbx_seq_one_letter_code
_entity_poly.pdbx_strand_id
1 'polypeptide(L)'
;MPSRYHGIFILCIATVAGASLPPPVGRWCSVWRTLSSVSVLLTSPEITHQWSLLGLNLWSNRAADKPPSNELLERDVTRFSRVLNFFPVPVEEECLSEDKRRQGICMNTYECRIQRGQSHGPCALGFGVCCIFTASCDNEVQNNLTYVTSPGFPNIIDRPMNCSVVVRKIDTEVSQLRIDFVHFNIGQPNAVTGVCDGDVMVINNNRTSLELCGWNSGQHVYVDVGEGNEPITLNFRLPSEMQPRMWEMRVVQLGFEQRAPVGCLQYFHSPNGTLRTFNYLPNGRYLAERDYLLCVRQERDMCGIAYQPCTRDSFRIGPNRSQDMSNTTNNAVPAMIATNSGNASADNLNVAPANSSDTSSDVLEGSGAGSPEQEMVFTSNTNSIPFIGRRCRDRILIPCDFEEFITPGNNMAGICNLERCGSSLCSQNELDAEGNCRVETWTTPFRIRVAFGPSTNMNGTLEDNAGMCLTYQQLACVA
;
A
#
# COMPACT_ATOMS: atom_id res chain seq x y z
N MET A 1 -29.10 20.82 21.22
CA MET A 1 -29.97 19.66 21.56
C MET A 1 -29.43 18.47 20.79
N PRO A 2 -29.13 17.33 21.45
CA PRO A 2 -30.17 16.44 21.98
C PRO A 2 -30.06 16.18 23.49
N SER A 3 -31.16 15.74 24.11
CA SER A 3 -31.22 15.47 25.56
C SER A 3 -30.84 14.03 25.88
N ARG A 4 -29.99 13.86 26.90
CA ARG A 4 -29.82 12.57 27.58
C ARG A 4 -31.06 12.26 28.42
N TYR A 5 -31.37 10.97 28.59
CA TYR A 5 -32.21 10.47 29.69
C TYR A 5 -31.41 9.45 30.50
N HIS A 6 -31.51 9.53 31.83
CA HIS A 6 -30.96 8.54 32.75
C HIS A 6 -32.09 7.63 33.23
N GLY A 7 -31.88 6.31 33.16
CA GLY A 7 -32.74 5.31 33.77
C GLY A 7 -31.97 4.57 34.86
N ILE A 8 -32.32 4.81 36.12
CA ILE A 8 -31.80 4.07 37.27
C ILE A 8 -32.67 2.83 37.47
N PHE A 9 -32.07 1.64 37.47
CA PHE A 9 -32.75 0.40 37.88
C PHE A 9 -32.23 -0.06 39.24
N ILE A 10 -33.15 -0.18 40.19
CA ILE A 10 -32.87 -0.62 41.56
C ILE A 10 -33.08 -2.14 41.66
N LEU A 11 -32.13 -2.84 42.26
CA LEU A 11 -32.17 -4.27 42.52
C LEU A 11 -32.93 -4.54 43.83
N CYS A 12 -33.96 -5.39 43.78
CA CYS A 12 -34.61 -5.95 44.98
C CYS A 12 -34.65 -7.49 44.89
N ILE A 13 -34.07 -8.16 45.87
CA ILE A 13 -34.09 -9.61 46.07
C ILE A 13 -34.94 -9.91 47.30
N ALA A 14 -35.86 -10.89 47.23
CA ALA A 14 -36.56 -11.41 48.41
C ALA A 14 -36.99 -12.89 48.26
N THR A 15 -36.98 -13.60 49.38
CA THR A 15 -37.33 -15.03 49.60
C THR A 15 -38.07 -15.14 50.96
N VAL A 16 -38.63 -16.27 51.45
CA VAL A 16 -38.49 -17.71 51.16
C VAL A 16 -39.86 -18.41 51.35
N ALA A 17 -39.98 -19.66 50.87
CA ALA A 17 -40.96 -20.68 51.33
C ALA A 17 -42.43 -20.52 50.87
N GLY A 18 -43.26 -21.57 50.75
CA GLY A 18 -42.99 -23.02 50.85
C GLY A 18 -43.97 -23.79 51.75
N ALA A 19 -45.01 -24.45 51.19
CA ALA A 19 -45.74 -25.58 51.80
C ALA A 19 -46.82 -26.23 50.89
N SER A 20 -46.88 -27.57 50.91
CA SER A 20 -48.06 -28.50 50.78
C SER A 20 -49.14 -28.39 49.68
N LEU A 21 -49.35 -29.51 48.97
CA LEU A 21 -50.57 -29.93 48.24
C LEU A 21 -51.52 -30.76 49.13
N PRO A 22 -52.82 -30.84 48.81
CA PRO A 22 -53.40 -32.11 48.30
C PRO A 22 -54.38 -31.96 47.09
N PRO A 23 -54.85 -33.07 46.47
CA PRO A 23 -55.44 -33.10 45.11
C PRO A 23 -56.93 -33.59 45.09
N PRO A 24 -57.49 -34.19 44.02
CA PRO A 24 -57.84 -33.63 42.69
C PRO A 24 -59.31 -33.91 42.25
N VAL A 25 -59.94 -33.04 41.43
CA VAL A 25 -61.20 -33.41 40.72
C VAL A 25 -61.33 -32.79 39.31
N GLY A 26 -61.44 -33.66 38.30
CA GLY A 26 -62.50 -33.67 37.27
C GLY A 26 -62.78 -32.47 36.33
N ARG A 27 -62.36 -32.62 35.06
CA ARG A 27 -63.06 -32.32 33.79
C ARG A 27 -64.03 -31.11 33.66
N TRP A 28 -63.69 -30.27 32.67
CA TRP A 28 -64.57 -29.68 31.63
C TRP A 28 -65.64 -28.64 32.05
N CYS A 29 -65.53 -27.42 31.54
CA CYS A 29 -66.54 -26.86 30.61
C CYS A 29 -66.09 -25.58 29.90
N SER A 30 -66.64 -25.36 28.71
CA SER A 30 -66.53 -24.17 27.88
C SER A 30 -67.57 -23.09 28.27
N VAL A 31 -67.39 -21.85 27.80
CA VAL A 31 -68.35 -21.13 26.89
C VAL A 31 -67.94 -19.66 26.65
N TRP A 32 -68.29 -19.16 25.47
CA TRP A 32 -68.01 -17.84 24.87
C TRP A 32 -68.66 -16.62 25.56
N ARG A 33 -68.20 -15.39 25.18
CA ARG A 33 -68.90 -14.49 24.21
C ARG A 33 -68.10 -13.18 23.93
N THR A 34 -67.64 -12.94 22.68
CA THR A 34 -68.20 -12.03 21.62
C THR A 34 -68.08 -10.52 21.90
N LEU A 35 -67.83 -9.59 20.96
CA LEU A 35 -67.59 -9.66 19.50
C LEU A 35 -66.95 -8.35 18.98
N SER A 36 -66.53 -8.41 17.69
CA SER A 36 -65.95 -7.38 16.79
C SER A 36 -64.43 -7.22 16.85
N SER A 37 -63.69 -6.75 15.82
CA SER A 37 -63.81 -6.85 14.33
C SER A 37 -62.64 -6.08 13.68
N VAL A 38 -62.01 -6.39 12.54
CA VAL A 38 -62.12 -7.47 11.52
C VAL A 38 -60.70 -8.05 11.30
N SER A 39 -60.54 -9.21 10.63
CA SER A 39 -59.22 -9.70 10.19
C SER A 39 -59.31 -10.52 8.89
N VAL A 40 -58.38 -10.27 7.95
CA VAL A 40 -57.95 -11.12 6.82
C VAL A 40 -56.48 -10.70 6.56
N LEU A 41 -55.39 -11.45 6.78
CA LEU A 41 -55.03 -12.88 6.79
C LEU A 41 -54.59 -13.42 5.41
N LEU A 42 -53.31 -13.84 5.32
CA LEU A 42 -52.63 -14.80 4.42
C LEU A 42 -51.11 -14.46 4.42
N THR A 43 -50.09 -15.32 4.45
CA THR A 43 -49.91 -16.75 4.86
C THR A 43 -48.40 -17.05 4.87
N SER A 44 -47.92 -17.98 5.71
CA SER A 44 -46.71 -18.76 5.43
C SER A 44 -46.88 -20.19 5.96
N PRO A 45 -46.45 -21.24 5.23
CA PRO A 45 -46.81 -22.63 5.53
C PRO A 45 -45.94 -23.29 6.60
N GLU A 46 -46.29 -24.55 6.87
CA GLU A 46 -46.03 -25.32 8.09
C GLU A 46 -44.96 -26.43 7.93
N ILE A 47 -44.43 -26.87 9.10
CA ILE A 47 -43.99 -28.25 9.42
C ILE A 47 -42.82 -28.84 8.58
N THR A 48 -41.63 -28.87 9.21
CA THR A 48 -40.94 -30.10 9.67
C THR A 48 -39.67 -29.70 10.45
N HIS A 49 -39.13 -30.45 11.42
CA HIS A 49 -39.58 -31.66 12.13
C HIS A 49 -39.16 -31.62 13.63
N GLN A 50 -38.97 -32.76 14.31
CA GLN A 50 -38.78 -32.89 15.76
C GLN A 50 -37.74 -33.96 16.13
N TRP A 51 -36.78 -33.64 17.02
CA TRP A 51 -36.09 -34.59 17.93
C TRP A 51 -35.71 -33.83 19.21
N SER A 52 -36.49 -33.96 20.30
CA SER A 52 -36.38 -35.04 21.30
C SER A 52 -35.08 -35.00 22.11
N LEU A 53 -35.11 -34.30 23.24
CA LEU A 53 -34.15 -34.40 24.34
C LEU A 53 -34.93 -34.49 25.67
N LEU A 54 -34.27 -35.09 26.68
CA LEU A 54 -34.73 -35.25 28.08
C LEU A 54 -35.76 -36.37 28.33
N GLY A 55 -35.36 -37.61 28.03
CA GLY A 55 -35.89 -38.80 28.70
C GLY A 55 -35.10 -39.13 29.96
N LEU A 56 -35.47 -38.57 31.12
CA LEU A 56 -35.01 -39.01 32.44
C LEU A 56 -36.15 -38.95 33.46
N ASN A 57 -36.86 -40.06 33.64
CA ASN A 57 -37.71 -40.28 34.80
C ASN A 57 -37.05 -41.31 35.71
N LEU A 58 -36.54 -40.84 36.86
CA LEU A 58 -36.28 -41.67 38.02
C LEU A 58 -37.62 -42.00 38.68
N TRP A 59 -37.93 -43.29 38.88
CA TRP A 59 -38.27 -43.84 40.20
C TRP A 59 -38.42 -45.36 40.18
N SER A 60 -38.12 -45.95 41.34
CA SER A 60 -38.08 -47.38 41.59
C SER A 60 -39.40 -47.88 42.16
N ASN A 61 -39.79 -49.11 41.83
CA ASN A 61 -40.66 -49.92 42.69
C ASN A 61 -40.30 -51.41 42.61
N ARG A 62 -40.55 -52.13 43.71
CA ARG A 62 -40.11 -53.50 44.00
C ARG A 62 -41.02 -54.57 43.37
N ALA A 63 -40.45 -55.72 42.99
CA ALA A 63 -40.87 -57.06 43.46
C ALA A 63 -39.88 -58.17 43.02
N ALA A 64 -39.95 -59.31 43.71
CA ALA A 64 -39.16 -60.55 43.61
C ALA A 64 -39.08 -61.19 42.19
N ASP A 65 -38.21 -62.15 41.85
CA ASP A 65 -37.59 -63.19 42.70
C ASP A 65 -36.35 -63.89 42.06
N LYS A 66 -35.53 -64.57 42.89
CA LYS A 66 -34.59 -65.70 42.60
C LYS A 66 -33.25 -65.52 41.80
N PRO A 67 -32.10 -66.06 42.28
CA PRO A 67 -30.76 -66.10 41.62
C PRO A 67 -30.48 -67.48 40.93
N PRO A 68 -29.40 -67.73 40.11
CA PRO A 68 -27.98 -67.61 40.50
C PRO A 68 -26.88 -67.32 39.42
N SER A 69 -25.64 -67.22 39.94
CA SER A 69 -24.31 -67.51 39.35
C SER A 69 -23.69 -66.64 38.23
N ASN A 70 -22.55 -66.04 38.60
CA ASN A 70 -21.30 -65.76 37.85
C ASN A 70 -21.32 -65.67 36.31
N GLU A 71 -20.86 -64.53 35.78
CA GLU A 71 -19.59 -64.51 35.02
C GLU A 71 -18.97 -63.11 34.94
N LEU A 72 -17.66 -63.06 34.65
CA LEU A 72 -16.85 -61.84 34.53
C LEU A 72 -17.02 -61.24 33.14
N LEU A 73 -17.23 -59.92 32.99
CA LEU A 73 -16.90 -59.26 31.72
C LEU A 73 -16.53 -57.76 31.85
N GLU A 74 -15.45 -57.43 31.15
CA GLU A 74 -15.02 -56.15 30.55
C GLU A 74 -15.24 -54.80 31.27
N ARG A 75 -14.10 -54.14 31.51
CA ARG A 75 -14.00 -52.74 31.92
C ARG A 75 -13.98 -51.86 30.67
N ASP A 76 -15.13 -51.36 30.24
CA ASP A 76 -15.25 -50.45 29.09
C ASP A 76 -14.46 -49.14 29.32
N VAL A 77 -13.46 -48.89 28.47
CA VAL A 77 -12.62 -47.68 28.46
C VAL A 77 -12.96 -46.83 27.24
N THR A 78 -14.11 -46.16 27.26
CA THR A 78 -14.54 -45.24 26.20
C THR A 78 -14.99 -43.86 26.71
N ARG A 79 -14.40 -43.36 27.80
CA ARG A 79 -14.49 -41.93 28.16
C ARG A 79 -13.49 -41.08 27.36
N PHE A 80 -13.81 -40.82 26.10
CA PHE A 80 -13.18 -39.72 25.36
C PHE A 80 -13.54 -38.39 26.03
N SER A 81 -12.55 -37.72 26.61
CA SER A 81 -12.69 -36.36 27.14
C SER A 81 -12.94 -35.38 25.99
N ARG A 82 -14.21 -35.04 25.76
CA ARG A 82 -14.59 -33.97 24.84
C ARG A 82 -14.22 -32.63 25.49
N VAL A 83 -13.07 -32.09 25.12
CA VAL A 83 -12.71 -30.69 25.42
C VAL A 83 -13.68 -29.82 24.63
N LEU A 84 -14.57 -29.13 25.34
CA LEU A 84 -15.48 -28.16 24.73
C LEU A 84 -14.68 -26.89 24.43
N ASN A 85 -14.35 -26.68 23.15
CA ASN A 85 -13.54 -25.55 22.71
C ASN A 85 -14.38 -24.27 22.64
N PHE A 86 -14.83 -23.78 23.80
CA PHE A 86 -15.52 -22.49 23.96
C PHE A 86 -14.53 -21.32 23.97
N PHE A 87 -13.80 -21.15 22.87
CA PHE A 87 -13.24 -19.84 22.54
C PHE A 87 -14.21 -19.18 21.55
N PRO A 88 -14.75 -17.98 21.84
CA PRO A 88 -15.35 -17.18 20.77
C PRO A 88 -14.29 -17.00 19.69
N VAL A 89 -14.72 -16.97 18.42
CA VAL A 89 -13.81 -16.74 17.27
C VAL A 89 -12.91 -15.56 17.62
N PRO A 90 -11.58 -15.75 17.75
CA PRO A 90 -10.71 -14.68 18.18
C PRO A 90 -10.86 -13.52 17.20
N VAL A 91 -11.17 -12.34 17.71
CA VAL A 91 -10.70 -11.14 17.02
C VAL A 91 -9.18 -11.26 17.07
N GLU A 92 -8.54 -11.36 15.89
CA GLU A 92 -7.08 -11.49 15.79
C GLU A 92 -6.41 -10.20 16.30
N GLU A 93 -6.23 -10.10 17.61
CA GLU A 93 -5.59 -8.95 18.23
C GLU A 93 -4.08 -8.99 17.98
N GLU A 94 -3.57 -7.93 17.34
CA GLU A 94 -2.13 -7.72 17.25
C GLU A 94 -1.54 -7.59 18.66
N CYS A 95 -0.56 -8.44 18.96
CA CYS A 95 0.20 -8.40 20.19
C CYS A 95 1.60 -7.85 19.94
N LEU A 96 2.25 -7.37 21.00
CA LEU A 96 3.66 -6.99 20.97
C LEU A 96 4.49 -8.06 21.67
N SER A 97 5.61 -8.45 21.05
CA SER A 97 6.63 -9.31 21.65
C SER A 97 7.08 -8.78 23.01
N GLU A 98 7.47 -9.67 23.93
CA GLU A 98 8.11 -9.32 25.20
C GLU A 98 9.34 -8.40 25.02
N ASP A 99 10.12 -8.61 23.96
CA ASP A 99 11.27 -7.78 23.55
C ASP A 99 10.88 -6.40 22.99
N LYS A 100 9.58 -6.17 22.72
CA LYS A 100 9.03 -4.99 22.03
C LYS A 100 9.54 -4.73 20.60
N ARG A 101 10.30 -5.66 20.02
CA ARG A 101 10.89 -5.54 18.67
C ARG A 101 9.96 -5.94 17.53
N ARG A 102 9.07 -6.90 17.77
CA ARG A 102 8.19 -7.48 16.75
C ARG A 102 6.75 -7.48 17.24
N GLN A 103 5.82 -7.33 16.30
CA GLN A 103 4.41 -7.58 16.53
C GLN A 103 4.10 -9.03 16.17
N GLY A 104 3.02 -9.57 16.72
CA GLY A 104 2.53 -10.92 16.43
C GLY A 104 1.02 -10.93 16.47
N ILE A 105 0.43 -12.12 16.38
CA ILE A 105 -1.00 -12.34 16.55
C ILE A 105 -1.22 -13.08 17.88
N CYS A 106 -2.14 -12.60 18.71
CA CYS A 106 -2.47 -13.24 19.97
C CYS A 106 -3.29 -14.52 19.72
N MET A 107 -2.75 -15.68 20.08
CA MET A 107 -3.42 -16.97 19.86
C MET A 107 -3.01 -18.03 20.90
N ASN A 108 -3.64 -19.21 20.83
CA ASN A 108 -3.29 -20.32 21.70
C ASN A 108 -1.89 -20.87 21.37
N THR A 109 -1.10 -21.23 22.39
CA THR A 109 0.21 -21.88 22.25
C THR A 109 0.20 -23.10 21.31
N TYR A 110 -0.88 -23.90 21.34
CA TYR A 110 -1.02 -25.07 20.48
C TYR A 110 -1.20 -24.69 19.00
N GLU A 111 -2.02 -23.66 18.74
CA GLU A 111 -2.31 -23.15 17.41
C GLU A 111 -1.08 -22.48 16.78
N CYS A 112 -0.41 -21.61 17.54
CA CYS A 112 0.85 -20.99 17.16
C CYS A 112 1.89 -22.02 16.68
N ARG A 113 2.03 -23.11 17.45
CA ARG A 113 2.98 -24.19 17.14
C ARG A 113 2.59 -24.97 15.88
N ILE A 114 1.29 -25.21 15.64
CA ILE A 114 0.80 -25.88 14.42
C ILE A 114 1.04 -25.01 13.19
N GLN A 115 0.77 -23.71 13.29
CA GLN A 115 1.01 -22.71 12.24
C GLN A 115 2.51 -22.36 12.07
N ARG A 116 3.42 -23.11 12.72
CA ARG A 116 4.89 -22.94 12.68
C ARG A 116 5.41 -21.58 13.18
N GLY A 117 4.63 -20.87 13.98
CA GLY A 117 5.05 -19.64 14.65
C GLY A 117 5.84 -19.90 15.94
N GLN A 118 6.45 -18.84 16.47
CA GLN A 118 7.18 -18.85 17.74
C GLN A 118 6.45 -17.99 18.78
N SER A 119 6.40 -18.46 20.03
CA SER A 119 5.76 -17.75 21.15
C SER A 119 6.71 -16.75 21.80
N HIS A 120 6.37 -15.47 21.81
CA HIS A 120 7.20 -14.38 22.33
C HIS A 120 6.50 -13.60 23.46
N GLY A 121 6.15 -14.31 24.54
CA GLY A 121 5.51 -13.74 25.73
C GLY A 121 3.98 -13.95 25.79
N PRO A 122 3.34 -13.67 26.94
CA PRO A 122 1.90 -13.84 27.13
C PRO A 122 1.08 -12.71 26.49
N CYS A 123 -0.13 -13.02 26.04
CA CYS A 123 -1.12 -12.06 25.55
C CYS A 123 -2.52 -12.38 26.12
N ALA A 124 -3.51 -11.51 25.88
CA ALA A 124 -4.87 -11.64 26.40
C ALA A 124 -4.93 -12.02 27.90
N LEU A 125 -4.30 -11.20 28.76
CA LEU A 125 -4.19 -11.42 30.22
C LEU A 125 -3.55 -12.77 30.64
N GLY A 126 -2.81 -13.43 29.73
CA GLY A 126 -2.16 -14.72 29.96
C GLY A 126 -2.94 -15.94 29.45
N PHE A 127 -4.08 -15.74 28.79
CA PHE A 127 -4.82 -16.83 28.14
C PHE A 127 -4.24 -17.26 26.78
N GLY A 128 -3.41 -16.43 26.16
CA GLY A 128 -2.72 -16.73 24.90
C GLY A 128 -1.22 -16.41 24.95
N VAL A 129 -0.52 -16.73 23.87
CA VAL A 129 0.86 -16.32 23.62
C VAL A 129 0.94 -15.43 22.39
N CYS A 130 1.86 -14.47 22.40
CA CYS A 130 2.10 -13.64 21.24
C CYS A 130 2.85 -14.45 20.17
N CYS A 131 2.15 -14.87 19.13
CA CYS A 131 2.69 -15.73 18.09
C CYS A 131 3.30 -14.91 16.96
N ILE A 132 4.54 -15.23 16.57
CA ILE A 132 5.28 -14.54 15.51
C ILE A 132 5.66 -15.54 14.43
N PHE A 133 5.28 -15.25 13.20
CA PHE A 133 5.63 -16.04 12.03
C PHE A 133 6.90 -15.49 11.37
N THR A 134 7.81 -16.39 11.01
CA THR A 134 9.07 -16.05 10.35
C THR A 134 9.30 -16.95 9.15
N ALA A 135 9.62 -16.37 7.99
CA ALA A 135 10.00 -17.09 6.78
C ALA A 135 11.42 -16.67 6.36
N SER A 136 12.28 -17.65 6.11
CA SER A 136 13.58 -17.43 5.46
C SER A 136 13.51 -17.78 3.97
N CYS A 137 14.63 -17.72 3.27
CA CYS A 137 14.78 -18.22 1.90
C CYS A 137 14.22 -19.63 1.72
N ASP A 138 13.73 -19.88 0.51
CA ASP A 138 13.19 -21.14 -0.01
C ASP A 138 11.98 -21.67 0.77
N ASN A 139 11.31 -20.80 1.52
CA ASN A 139 10.06 -21.06 2.22
C ASN A 139 8.92 -20.19 1.67
N GLU A 140 7.69 -20.59 2.01
CA GLU A 140 6.47 -19.85 1.67
C GLU A 140 5.92 -19.07 2.88
N VAL A 141 5.39 -17.88 2.63
CA VAL A 141 4.59 -17.12 3.60
C VAL A 141 3.14 -17.62 3.55
N GLN A 142 2.69 -18.23 4.65
CA GLN A 142 1.38 -18.90 4.76
C GLN A 142 0.41 -18.22 5.74
N ASN A 143 0.90 -17.39 6.67
CA ASN A 143 0.09 -16.69 7.67
C ASN A 143 0.22 -15.17 7.49
N ASN A 144 -0.78 -14.42 7.96
CA ASN A 144 -0.69 -12.96 7.96
C ASN A 144 0.34 -12.50 8.98
N LEU A 145 0.88 -11.29 8.83
CA LEU A 145 1.90 -10.75 9.73
C LEU A 145 3.14 -11.66 9.83
N THR A 146 3.74 -12.01 8.68
CA THR A 146 4.96 -12.84 8.62
C THR A 146 6.20 -11.98 8.42
N TYR A 147 7.24 -12.23 9.21
CA TYR A 147 8.56 -11.62 9.06
C TYR A 147 9.43 -12.42 8.08
N VAL A 148 9.77 -11.81 6.95
CA VAL A 148 10.72 -12.36 5.97
C VAL A 148 12.14 -11.92 6.35
N THR A 149 12.99 -12.86 6.75
CA THR A 149 14.33 -12.58 7.29
C THR A 149 15.45 -13.20 6.45
N SER A 150 16.63 -12.57 6.51
CA SER A 150 17.87 -13.13 5.97
C SER A 150 18.25 -14.44 6.68
N PRO A 151 18.78 -15.47 5.96
CA PRO A 151 19.25 -16.70 6.58
C PRO A 151 20.25 -16.45 7.71
N GLY A 152 19.96 -16.99 8.89
CA GLY A 152 20.80 -16.80 10.07
C GLY A 152 20.65 -15.44 10.77
N PHE A 153 19.67 -14.61 10.41
CA PHE A 153 19.35 -13.36 11.11
C PHE A 153 19.31 -13.56 12.64
N PRO A 154 19.94 -12.68 13.45
CA PRO A 154 20.46 -11.35 13.12
C PRO A 154 21.90 -11.31 12.56
N ASN A 155 22.51 -12.45 12.21
CA ASN A 155 23.84 -12.46 11.61
C ASN A 155 23.82 -11.85 10.21
N ILE A 156 24.94 -11.22 9.84
CA ILE A 156 25.17 -10.61 8.52
C ILE A 156 25.53 -11.71 7.51
N ILE A 157 25.08 -11.54 6.27
CA ILE A 157 25.48 -12.36 5.12
C ILE A 157 26.55 -11.59 4.35
N ASP A 158 27.71 -12.21 4.18
CA ASP A 158 28.88 -11.70 3.46
C ASP A 158 29.07 -12.39 2.10
N ARG A 159 28.90 -13.72 2.06
CA ARG A 159 29.03 -14.57 0.87
C ARG A 159 27.92 -14.37 -0.17
N PRO A 160 28.18 -14.70 -1.45
CA PRO A 160 27.15 -14.67 -2.49
C PRO A 160 26.04 -15.69 -2.22
N MET A 161 24.80 -15.34 -2.56
CA MET A 161 23.67 -16.27 -2.56
C MET A 161 22.48 -15.77 -3.39
N ASN A 162 21.61 -16.70 -3.77
CA ASN A 162 20.26 -16.39 -4.22
C ASN A 162 19.26 -16.80 -3.13
N CYS A 163 18.14 -16.11 -3.05
CA CYS A 163 17.09 -16.36 -2.08
C CYS A 163 15.74 -16.09 -2.74
N SER A 164 14.82 -17.06 -2.74
CA SER A 164 13.43 -16.83 -3.15
C SER A 164 12.50 -17.03 -1.96
N VAL A 165 11.53 -16.14 -1.79
CA VAL A 165 10.45 -16.31 -0.81
C VAL A 165 9.13 -16.12 -1.53
N VAL A 166 8.22 -17.09 -1.36
CA VAL A 166 6.95 -17.16 -2.09
C VAL A 166 5.82 -16.72 -1.16
N VAL A 167 5.08 -15.68 -1.52
CA VAL A 167 3.91 -15.21 -0.77
C VAL A 167 2.65 -15.67 -1.49
N ARG A 168 1.85 -16.51 -0.82
CA ARG A 168 0.54 -16.94 -1.31
C ARG A 168 -0.57 -16.14 -0.65
N LYS A 169 -1.67 -15.92 -1.38
CA LYS A 169 -2.90 -15.36 -0.81
C LYS A 169 -3.42 -16.27 0.31
N ILE A 170 -3.72 -15.70 1.47
CA ILE A 170 -4.37 -16.42 2.58
C ILE A 170 -5.87 -16.53 2.32
N ASP A 171 -6.45 -15.45 1.80
CA ASP A 171 -7.86 -15.34 1.42
C ASP A 171 -7.99 -14.76 0.01
N THR A 172 -9.11 -15.04 -0.64
CA THR A 172 -9.57 -14.40 -1.87
C THR A 172 -9.74 -12.89 -1.75
N GLU A 173 -10.19 -12.39 -0.59
CA GLU A 173 -10.42 -10.96 -0.32
C GLU A 173 -9.13 -10.12 -0.25
N VAL A 174 -7.96 -10.77 -0.18
CA VAL A 174 -6.65 -10.10 -0.22
C VAL A 174 -6.47 -9.42 -1.58
N SER A 175 -6.35 -8.10 -1.55
CA SER A 175 -6.24 -7.25 -2.74
C SER A 175 -4.84 -6.62 -2.90
N GLN A 176 -4.06 -6.55 -1.82
CA GLN A 176 -2.76 -5.88 -1.81
C GLN A 176 -1.87 -6.45 -0.70
N LEU A 177 -0.56 -6.52 -0.94
CA LEU A 177 0.42 -6.75 0.12
C LEU A 177 1.01 -5.42 0.55
N ARG A 178 1.23 -5.27 1.86
CA ARG A 178 2.11 -4.26 2.44
C ARG A 178 3.37 -4.94 2.93
N ILE A 179 4.53 -4.43 2.51
CA ILE A 179 5.84 -4.90 2.93
C ILE A 179 6.54 -3.75 3.64
N ASP A 180 6.68 -3.84 4.97
CA ASP A 180 7.43 -2.87 5.77
C ASP A 180 8.89 -3.33 5.92
N PHE A 181 9.85 -2.49 5.52
CA PHE A 181 11.28 -2.75 5.66
C PHE A 181 11.74 -2.38 7.09
N VAL A 182 11.61 -3.29 8.05
CA VAL A 182 12.04 -3.05 9.44
C VAL A 182 13.54 -2.83 9.50
N HIS A 183 14.29 -3.77 8.93
CA HIS A 183 15.70 -3.64 8.63
C HIS A 183 15.91 -4.05 7.17
N PHE A 184 16.53 -3.19 6.36
CA PHE A 184 16.85 -3.52 4.97
C PHE A 184 18.13 -2.83 4.54
N ASN A 185 19.19 -3.62 4.38
CA ASN A 185 20.48 -3.20 3.86
C ASN A 185 21.05 -4.33 2.99
N ILE A 186 21.13 -4.10 1.68
CA ILE A 186 21.87 -4.94 0.72
C ILE A 186 22.86 -4.05 -0.05
N GLY A 187 23.63 -4.61 -0.98
CA GLY A 187 24.58 -3.85 -1.78
C GLY A 187 23.99 -2.60 -2.43
N GLN A 188 24.80 -1.55 -2.49
CA GLN A 188 24.40 -0.24 -3.02
C GLN A 188 24.21 -0.30 -4.54
N PRO A 189 23.35 0.58 -5.11
CA PRO A 189 23.32 0.80 -6.55
C PRO A 189 24.68 1.31 -7.06
N ASN A 190 24.92 1.12 -8.34
CA ASN A 190 26.08 1.63 -9.04
C ASN A 190 26.20 3.15 -8.85
N ALA A 191 27.37 3.56 -8.37
CA ALA A 191 27.70 4.92 -7.97
C ALA A 191 27.60 5.95 -9.13
N VAL A 192 27.66 5.52 -10.39
CA VAL A 192 27.64 6.39 -11.59
C VAL A 192 26.29 6.36 -12.33
N THR A 193 25.57 5.24 -12.28
CA THR A 193 24.31 5.04 -13.03
C THR A 193 23.06 5.08 -12.15
N GLY A 194 23.15 4.67 -10.88
CA GLY A 194 22.00 4.51 -9.96
C GLY A 194 21.25 3.19 -10.13
N VAL A 195 21.77 2.25 -10.93
CA VAL A 195 21.15 0.93 -11.19
C VAL A 195 21.66 -0.13 -10.21
N CYS A 196 20.81 -1.09 -9.86
CA CYS A 196 21.14 -2.21 -8.99
C CYS A 196 21.92 -3.33 -9.72
N ASP A 197 23.09 -3.01 -10.28
CA ASP A 197 23.90 -3.94 -11.10
C ASP A 197 24.47 -5.13 -10.31
N GLY A 198 24.59 -4.99 -8.98
CA GLY A 198 25.14 -6.00 -8.07
C GLY A 198 24.05 -6.74 -7.30
N ASP A 199 23.85 -6.35 -6.05
CA ASP A 199 22.78 -6.89 -5.21
C ASP A 199 21.43 -6.29 -5.60
N VAL A 200 20.43 -7.14 -5.81
CA VAL A 200 19.07 -6.69 -6.12
C VAL A 200 18.02 -7.57 -5.43
N MET A 201 17.03 -6.92 -4.83
CA MET A 201 15.75 -7.52 -4.45
C MET A 201 14.73 -7.21 -5.55
N VAL A 202 14.10 -8.25 -6.12
CA VAL A 202 13.03 -8.15 -7.10
C VAL A 202 11.74 -8.67 -6.48
N ILE A 203 10.75 -7.78 -6.35
CA ILE A 203 9.38 -8.11 -5.98
C ILE A 203 8.59 -8.28 -7.28
N ASN A 204 8.03 -9.47 -7.52
CA ASN A 204 7.29 -9.77 -8.75
C ASN A 204 5.88 -10.30 -8.43
N ASN A 205 4.85 -9.63 -8.99
CA ASN A 205 3.44 -10.02 -8.89
C ASN A 205 2.83 -10.44 -10.25
N ASN A 206 3.66 -10.94 -11.16
CA ASN A 206 3.35 -11.36 -12.55
C ASN A 206 2.88 -10.24 -13.49
N ARG A 207 2.44 -9.09 -12.97
CA ARG A 207 2.05 -7.90 -13.75
C ARG A 207 3.14 -6.84 -13.78
N THR A 208 3.87 -6.70 -12.68
CA THR A 208 4.88 -5.66 -12.44
C THR A 208 6.05 -6.24 -11.63
N SER A 209 7.25 -5.75 -11.90
CA SER A 209 8.47 -6.05 -11.14
C SER A 209 9.02 -4.79 -10.51
N LEU A 210 9.15 -4.76 -9.18
CA LEU A 210 9.83 -3.70 -8.45
C LEU A 210 11.20 -4.18 -8.02
N GLU A 211 12.23 -3.46 -8.46
CA GLU A 211 13.63 -3.73 -8.12
C GLU A 211 14.12 -2.69 -7.11
N LEU A 212 14.75 -3.16 -6.04
CA LEU A 212 15.28 -2.37 -4.93
C LEU A 212 16.68 -2.86 -4.52
N CYS A 213 17.54 -1.91 -4.16
CA CYS A 213 18.86 -2.18 -3.56
C CYS A 213 19.25 -1.06 -2.59
N GLY A 214 20.41 -1.21 -1.95
CA GLY A 214 20.91 -0.31 -0.91
C GLY A 214 20.11 -0.35 0.40
N TRP A 215 20.00 0.82 1.04
CA TRP A 215 19.41 0.99 2.37
C TRP A 215 17.96 1.50 2.30
N ASN A 216 17.00 0.70 2.79
CA ASN A 216 15.58 1.07 2.76
C ASN A 216 14.87 0.90 4.13
N SER A 217 15.63 0.75 5.23
CA SER A 217 15.09 0.60 6.59
C SER A 217 14.15 1.75 7.00
N GLY A 218 12.99 1.40 7.57
CA GLY A 218 11.93 2.33 7.94
C GLY A 218 11.15 2.92 6.75
N GLN A 219 11.19 2.27 5.59
CA GLN A 219 10.28 2.52 4.46
C GLN A 219 9.36 1.31 4.26
N HIS A 220 8.38 1.43 3.36
CA HIS A 220 7.45 0.35 3.05
C HIS A 220 6.98 0.45 1.60
N VAL A 221 6.47 -0.66 1.06
CA VAL A 221 5.86 -0.73 -0.28
C VAL A 221 4.51 -1.43 -0.26
N TYR A 222 3.60 -0.95 -1.09
CA TYR A 222 2.34 -1.58 -1.41
C TYR A 222 2.41 -2.26 -2.78
N VAL A 223 2.00 -3.52 -2.84
CA VAL A 223 2.12 -4.38 -4.04
C VAL A 223 0.76 -4.98 -4.34
N ASP A 224 0.21 -4.66 -5.49
CA ASP A 224 -1.12 -5.16 -5.90
C ASP A 224 -1.10 -6.68 -6.10
N VAL A 225 -2.15 -7.34 -5.61
CA VAL A 225 -2.35 -8.78 -5.75
C VAL A 225 -3.38 -9.03 -6.85
N GLY A 226 -3.16 -10.05 -7.67
CA GLY A 226 -4.13 -10.48 -8.66
C GLY A 226 -5.40 -11.07 -8.03
N GLU A 227 -6.47 -11.13 -8.81
CA GLU A 227 -7.67 -11.90 -8.44
C GLU A 227 -7.37 -13.40 -8.40
N GLY A 228 -6.54 -13.89 -9.33
CA GLY A 228 -6.08 -15.27 -9.36
C GLY A 228 -5.11 -15.64 -8.23
N ASN A 229 -4.94 -16.94 -8.01
CA ASN A 229 -4.04 -17.52 -7.00
C ASN A 229 -2.56 -17.53 -7.42
N GLU A 230 -2.14 -16.56 -8.21
CA GLU A 230 -0.74 -16.42 -8.63
C GLU A 230 0.12 -15.95 -7.44
N PRO A 231 1.21 -16.65 -7.11
CA PRO A 231 2.04 -16.28 -5.97
C PRO A 231 2.89 -15.05 -6.29
N ILE A 232 3.04 -14.17 -5.29
CA ILE A 232 3.99 -13.06 -5.36
C ILE A 232 5.36 -13.59 -4.90
N THR A 233 6.42 -13.25 -5.63
CA THR A 233 7.77 -13.73 -5.30
C THR A 233 8.69 -12.58 -4.90
N LEU A 234 9.42 -12.79 -3.81
CA LEU A 234 10.46 -11.91 -3.29
C LEU A 234 11.80 -12.58 -3.59
N ASN A 235 12.47 -12.15 -4.65
CA ASN A 235 13.70 -12.79 -5.13
C ASN A 235 14.90 -11.88 -4.87
N PHE A 236 15.87 -12.34 -4.08
CA PHE A 236 17.14 -11.67 -3.91
C PHE A 236 18.20 -12.37 -4.75
N ARG A 237 18.94 -11.59 -5.53
CA ARG A 237 20.17 -12.00 -6.21
C ARG A 237 21.31 -11.21 -5.59
N LEU A 238 22.22 -11.90 -4.91
CA LEU A 238 23.29 -11.28 -4.13
C LEU A 238 24.65 -11.84 -4.61
N PRO A 239 25.18 -11.37 -5.76
CA PRO A 239 26.35 -11.98 -6.41
C PRO A 239 27.69 -11.58 -5.77
N SER A 240 27.78 -10.45 -5.05
CA SER A 240 29.05 -9.94 -4.51
C SER A 240 29.58 -10.79 -3.33
N GLU A 241 30.90 -10.87 -3.17
CA GLU A 241 31.57 -11.68 -2.13
C GLU A 241 31.97 -10.93 -0.85
N MET A 242 31.99 -9.59 -0.90
CA MET A 242 32.48 -8.74 0.21
C MET A 242 31.51 -7.60 0.51
N GLN A 243 30.22 -7.91 0.58
CA GLN A 243 29.17 -6.94 0.87
C GLN A 243 28.34 -7.42 2.07
N PRO A 244 28.32 -6.70 3.21
CA PRO A 244 27.45 -7.05 4.32
C PRO A 244 25.99 -6.82 3.93
N ARG A 245 25.17 -7.87 3.97
CA ARG A 245 23.71 -7.83 3.81
C ARG A 245 23.00 -8.26 5.08
N MET A 246 21.88 -7.61 5.37
CA MET A 246 20.90 -8.06 6.36
C MET A 246 19.52 -7.52 6.02
N TRP A 247 18.49 -8.33 6.19
CA TRP A 247 17.10 -7.88 6.05
C TRP A 247 16.15 -8.59 7.00
N GLU A 248 15.15 -7.83 7.42
CA GLU A 248 13.96 -8.23 8.17
C GLU A 248 12.81 -7.36 7.67
N MET A 249 11.85 -7.98 7.01
CA MET A 249 10.72 -7.31 6.37
C MET A 249 9.43 -7.87 6.94
N ARG A 250 8.47 -7.04 7.32
CA ARG A 250 7.14 -7.49 7.76
C ARG A 250 6.22 -7.51 6.54
N VAL A 251 5.67 -8.67 6.21
CA VAL A 251 4.68 -8.83 5.13
C VAL A 251 3.29 -8.97 5.75
N VAL A 252 2.40 -8.06 5.38
CA VAL A 252 0.99 -8.04 5.80
C VAL A 252 0.12 -8.12 4.54
N GLN A 253 -0.88 -9.01 4.57
CA GLN A 253 -1.88 -9.12 3.52
C GLN A 253 -3.08 -8.24 3.86
N LEU A 254 -3.50 -7.40 2.92
CA LEU A 254 -4.56 -6.41 3.12
C LEU A 254 -5.79 -6.76 2.30
N GLY A 255 -6.94 -6.82 2.99
CA GLY A 255 -8.26 -6.83 2.38
C GLY A 255 -8.59 -5.50 1.70
N PHE A 256 -9.75 -5.43 1.03
CA PHE A 256 -10.17 -4.28 0.24
C PHE A 256 -10.20 -2.95 1.03
N GLU A 257 -10.75 -2.96 2.25
CA GLU A 257 -10.94 -1.77 3.10
C GLU A 257 -9.64 -1.08 3.56
N GLN A 258 -8.52 -1.82 3.57
CA GLN A 258 -7.22 -1.34 4.07
C GLN A 258 -6.24 -1.00 2.95
N ARG A 259 -6.68 -1.13 1.69
CA ARG A 259 -5.87 -0.97 0.48
C ARG A 259 -5.39 0.48 0.31
N ALA A 260 -4.15 0.66 -0.14
CA ALA A 260 -3.66 1.95 -0.62
C ALA A 260 -4.33 2.33 -1.96
N PRO A 261 -4.54 3.63 -2.24
CA PRO A 261 -5.12 4.06 -3.51
C PRO A 261 -4.32 3.57 -4.73
N VAL A 262 -5.00 3.37 -5.86
CA VAL A 262 -4.37 2.83 -7.09
C VAL A 262 -3.17 3.67 -7.53
N GLY A 263 -2.06 3.01 -7.85
CA GLY A 263 -0.80 3.63 -8.26
C GLY A 263 0.08 4.18 -7.12
N CYS A 264 -0.39 4.19 -5.87
CA CYS A 264 0.42 4.59 -4.71
C CYS A 264 1.36 3.46 -4.27
N LEU A 265 2.67 3.60 -4.52
CA LEU A 265 3.66 2.61 -4.09
C LEU A 265 4.01 2.75 -2.61
N GLN A 266 4.08 3.98 -2.11
CA GLN A 266 4.14 4.27 -0.67
C GLN A 266 2.85 5.01 -0.27
N TYR A 267 2.22 4.59 0.84
CA TYR A 267 1.02 5.23 1.36
C TYR A 267 1.13 5.47 2.87
N PHE A 268 0.93 6.72 3.29
CA PHE A 268 1.14 7.17 4.67
C PHE A 268 -0.19 7.61 5.28
N HIS A 269 -0.48 7.15 6.50
CA HIS A 269 -1.76 7.42 7.17
C HIS A 269 -1.69 8.58 8.19
N SER A 270 -0.50 9.02 8.58
CA SER A 270 -0.32 10.04 9.62
C SER A 270 -0.56 11.46 9.08
N PRO A 271 -1.10 12.40 9.89
CA PRO A 271 -1.27 13.80 9.51
C PRO A 271 0.07 14.53 9.32
N ASN A 272 1.13 14.04 9.93
CA ASN A 272 2.51 14.47 9.75
C ASN A 272 3.44 13.26 9.61
N GLY A 273 4.57 13.43 8.95
CA GLY A 273 5.53 12.35 8.75
C GLY A 273 6.66 12.71 7.80
N THR A 274 7.37 11.68 7.32
CA THR A 274 8.54 11.84 6.47
C THR A 274 8.42 10.98 5.21
N LEU A 275 8.48 11.63 4.05
CA LEU A 275 8.54 11.01 2.73
C LEU A 275 10.01 10.89 2.32
N ARG A 276 10.43 9.71 1.84
CA ARG A 276 11.79 9.46 1.39
C ARG A 276 11.79 8.69 0.08
N THR A 277 12.77 8.97 -0.78
CA THR A 277 13.05 8.12 -1.94
C THR A 277 13.71 6.82 -1.49
N PHE A 278 13.54 5.74 -2.27
CA PHE A 278 14.33 4.52 -2.07
C PHE A 278 15.84 4.82 -2.18
N ASN A 279 16.61 4.15 -1.33
CA ASN A 279 18.03 4.38 -1.09
C ASN A 279 18.45 5.83 -0.73
N TYR A 280 17.56 6.63 -0.14
CA TYR A 280 17.94 7.94 0.41
C TYR A 280 18.93 7.79 1.58
N LEU A 281 20.16 8.28 1.37
CA LEU A 281 21.20 8.48 2.39
C LEU A 281 21.96 9.78 2.05
N PRO A 282 22.52 10.52 3.03
CA PRO A 282 23.26 11.77 2.75
C PRO A 282 24.41 11.63 1.74
N ASN A 283 25.12 10.50 1.80
CA ASN A 283 26.19 10.13 0.86
C ASN A 283 25.77 8.94 -0.04
N GLY A 284 24.46 8.76 -0.22
CA GLY A 284 23.88 7.68 -1.01
C GLY A 284 23.64 8.07 -2.45
N ARG A 285 22.93 7.20 -3.16
CA ARG A 285 22.48 7.47 -4.52
C ARG A 285 21.07 6.92 -4.71
N TYR A 286 20.15 7.77 -5.17
CA TYR A 286 18.79 7.31 -5.48
C TYR A 286 18.79 6.29 -6.62
N LEU A 287 17.78 5.41 -6.60
CA LEU A 287 17.63 4.36 -7.62
C LEU A 287 17.16 4.98 -8.95
N ALA A 288 17.86 4.69 -10.04
CA ALA A 288 17.48 5.13 -11.39
C ALA A 288 16.25 4.39 -11.92
N GLU A 289 15.65 4.88 -13.00
CA GLU A 289 14.53 4.24 -13.70
C GLU A 289 13.31 3.96 -12.79
N ARG A 290 13.07 4.84 -11.81
CA ARG A 290 11.94 4.70 -10.87
C ARG A 290 10.88 5.77 -11.15
N ASP A 291 9.66 5.32 -11.40
CA ASP A 291 8.48 6.16 -11.54
C ASP A 291 7.39 5.65 -10.58
N TYR A 292 7.11 6.41 -9.53
CA TYR A 292 6.17 5.98 -8.48
C TYR A 292 5.54 7.16 -7.72
N LEU A 293 4.37 6.91 -7.14
CA LEU A 293 3.67 7.86 -6.27
C LEU A 293 3.93 7.55 -4.80
N LEU A 294 4.23 8.60 -4.03
CA LEU A 294 4.09 8.60 -2.57
C LEU A 294 2.80 9.35 -2.26
N CYS A 295 1.88 8.69 -1.56
CA CYS A 295 0.56 9.20 -1.26
C CYS A 295 0.38 9.37 0.25
N VAL A 296 -0.31 10.42 0.65
CA VAL A 296 -0.67 10.69 2.05
C VAL A 296 -2.19 10.64 2.15
N ARG A 297 -2.70 9.90 3.13
CA ARG A 297 -4.13 9.89 3.46
C ARG A 297 -4.54 11.26 3.96
N GLN A 298 -5.51 11.89 3.30
CA GLN A 298 -6.16 13.09 3.82
C GLN A 298 -6.94 12.71 5.09
N GLU A 299 -6.56 13.28 6.23
CA GLU A 299 -7.29 13.13 7.48
C GLU A 299 -8.46 14.12 7.56
N ARG A 300 -9.38 13.90 8.50
CA ARG A 300 -10.56 14.77 8.64
C ARG A 300 -10.16 16.20 8.95
N ASP A 301 -10.92 17.14 8.42
CA ASP A 301 -10.77 18.59 8.57
C ASP A 301 -9.42 19.14 8.04
N MET A 302 -8.66 18.34 7.28
CA MET A 302 -7.44 18.75 6.58
C MET A 302 -7.72 18.92 5.08
N CYS A 303 -7.40 20.07 4.50
CA CYS A 303 -7.57 20.35 3.06
C CYS A 303 -6.26 20.66 2.34
N GLY A 304 -5.19 21.00 3.05
CA GLY A 304 -3.89 21.29 2.47
C GLY A 304 -2.79 20.38 3.01
N ILE A 305 -1.62 20.43 2.38
CA ILE A 305 -0.40 19.77 2.84
C ILE A 305 0.82 20.65 2.56
N ALA A 306 1.65 20.84 3.59
CA ALA A 306 2.92 21.53 3.50
C ALA A 306 4.07 20.51 3.47
N TYR A 307 5.03 20.73 2.59
CA TYR A 307 6.27 19.97 2.48
C TYR A 307 7.48 20.84 2.80
N GLN A 308 8.42 20.30 3.58
CA GLN A 308 9.68 20.93 3.94
C GLN A 308 10.81 19.90 3.85
N PRO A 309 12.02 20.25 3.42
CA PRO A 309 13.15 19.33 3.42
C PRO A 309 13.53 18.96 4.87
N CYS A 310 13.80 17.67 5.11
CA CYS A 310 14.21 17.14 6.42
C CYS A 310 15.44 17.86 7.02
N THR A 311 16.40 18.23 6.16
CA THR A 311 17.54 19.09 6.47
C THR A 311 17.87 19.94 5.22
N ARG A 312 18.72 20.97 5.34
CA ARG A 312 19.09 21.82 4.19
C ARG A 312 19.64 21.04 2.99
N ASP A 313 20.33 19.94 3.25
CA ASP A 313 20.95 19.07 2.25
C ASP A 313 20.08 17.88 1.81
N SER A 314 18.84 17.78 2.30
CA SER A 314 18.03 16.57 2.13
C SER A 314 17.24 16.48 0.81
N PHE A 315 17.54 17.35 -0.15
CA PHE A 315 16.94 17.35 -1.49
C PHE A 315 18.04 17.58 -2.53
N ARG A 316 18.48 16.51 -3.19
CA ARG A 316 19.57 16.53 -4.18
C ARG A 316 19.26 15.54 -5.30
N ILE A 317 18.74 16.06 -6.41
CA ILE A 317 18.18 15.28 -7.53
C ILE A 317 18.74 15.80 -8.85
N GLY A 318 19.82 15.18 -9.30
CA GLY A 318 20.46 15.50 -10.58
C GLY A 318 21.08 16.89 -10.61
N PRO A 319 21.68 17.28 -11.75
CA PRO A 319 22.17 18.63 -11.93
C PRO A 319 21.01 19.64 -11.85
N ASN A 320 21.27 20.79 -11.22
CA ASN A 320 20.37 21.96 -11.28
C ASN A 320 19.99 22.23 -12.75
N ARG A 321 18.70 22.53 -13.00
CA ARG A 321 18.08 22.82 -14.33
C ARG A 321 19.12 23.31 -15.32
N SER A 322 19.49 22.46 -16.27
CA SER A 322 20.70 22.64 -17.07
C SER A 322 20.76 24.06 -17.64
N GLN A 323 21.76 24.84 -17.25
CA GLN A 323 22.18 25.92 -18.13
C GLN A 323 22.91 25.26 -19.29
N ASP A 324 22.15 24.87 -20.33
CA ASP A 324 22.70 24.81 -21.69
C ASP A 324 23.19 26.22 -21.99
N MET A 325 24.45 26.43 -21.64
CA MET A 325 25.18 27.64 -21.90
C MET A 325 25.36 27.64 -23.41
N SER A 326 24.59 28.48 -24.08
CA SER A 326 24.79 28.84 -25.48
C SER A 326 26.08 29.64 -25.62
N ASN A 327 27.21 29.01 -25.28
CA ASN A 327 28.51 29.39 -25.76
C ASN A 327 28.58 28.97 -27.22
N THR A 328 27.90 29.74 -28.08
CA THR A 328 28.38 30.02 -29.42
C THR A 328 29.74 30.71 -29.28
N THR A 329 30.77 29.93 -29.00
CA THR A 329 32.15 30.34 -29.23
C THR A 329 32.26 30.62 -30.72
N ASN A 330 32.49 31.89 -31.05
CA ASN A 330 32.79 32.36 -32.39
C ASN A 330 34.12 31.76 -32.88
N ASN A 331 34.12 30.47 -33.21
CA ASN A 331 35.19 29.84 -33.96
C ASN A 331 34.86 29.96 -35.44
N ALA A 332 35.16 31.15 -35.97
CA ALA A 332 35.31 31.34 -37.40
C ALA A 332 36.33 30.31 -37.91
N VAL A 333 35.90 29.44 -38.81
CA VAL A 333 36.83 28.59 -39.58
C VAL A 333 37.64 29.52 -40.46
N PRO A 334 38.98 29.53 -40.37
CA PRO A 334 39.80 30.44 -41.17
C PRO A 334 39.70 30.04 -42.65
N ALA A 335 39.15 30.94 -43.46
CA ALA A 335 39.14 30.80 -44.91
C ALA A 335 40.57 30.86 -45.46
N MET A 336 41.13 29.72 -45.82
CA MET A 336 42.33 29.64 -46.65
C MET A 336 41.92 29.74 -48.13
N ILE A 337 42.61 30.62 -48.84
CA ILE A 337 42.33 30.96 -50.24
C ILE A 337 42.79 29.82 -51.16
N ALA A 338 41.88 29.34 -52.01
CA ALA A 338 42.22 28.60 -53.22
C ALA A 338 41.52 29.27 -54.42
N THR A 339 42.24 30.18 -55.07
CA THR A 339 41.84 30.75 -56.36
C THR A 339 41.84 29.68 -57.44
N ASN A 340 40.77 29.60 -58.24
CA ASN A 340 40.87 29.19 -59.63
C ASN A 340 39.71 29.75 -60.46
N SER A 341 40.06 30.50 -61.50
CA SER A 341 39.17 30.88 -62.60
C SER A 341 39.10 29.74 -63.61
N GLY A 342 37.95 29.51 -64.25
CA GLY A 342 37.86 28.58 -65.38
C GLY A 342 36.44 28.28 -65.85
N ASN A 343 36.16 28.52 -67.13
CA ASN A 343 34.90 28.16 -67.79
C ASN A 343 34.77 26.63 -67.98
N ALA A 344 33.55 26.08 -68.03
CA ALA A 344 32.90 25.62 -69.26
C ALA A 344 31.82 24.52 -69.07
N SER A 345 30.68 24.71 -69.77
CA SER A 345 29.84 23.72 -70.48
C SER A 345 29.31 22.41 -69.84
N ALA A 346 27.97 22.37 -69.76
CA ALA A 346 27.06 21.38 -70.38
C ALA A 346 26.69 20.03 -69.71
N ASP A 347 25.41 19.68 -69.92
CA ASP A 347 24.74 18.37 -69.85
C ASP A 347 24.55 17.67 -68.48
N ASN A 348 23.47 16.91 -68.21
CA ASN A 348 22.29 16.55 -69.03
C ASN A 348 21.03 16.29 -68.14
N LEU A 349 19.86 16.11 -68.78
CA LEU A 349 18.52 15.82 -68.24
C LEU A 349 18.40 14.46 -67.52
N ASN A 350 17.39 14.32 -66.66
CA ASN A 350 16.25 13.41 -66.90
C ASN A 350 15.02 13.69 -66.02
N VAL A 351 13.84 13.25 -66.48
CA VAL A 351 12.52 13.87 -66.20
C VAL A 351 11.43 12.86 -65.82
N ALA A 352 10.77 13.10 -64.67
CA ALA A 352 9.34 12.82 -64.33
C ALA A 352 8.81 11.35 -64.45
N PRO A 353 7.48 11.05 -64.33
CA PRO A 353 6.30 11.81 -63.84
C PRO A 353 5.56 11.08 -62.66
N ALA A 354 4.38 11.44 -62.12
CA ALA A 354 3.22 12.27 -62.55
C ALA A 354 2.59 12.99 -61.31
N ASN A 355 2.02 14.21 -61.37
CA ASN A 355 0.74 14.67 -61.98
C ASN A 355 -0.49 13.87 -61.51
N SER A 356 -1.63 14.45 -61.09
CA SER A 356 -2.40 15.65 -61.54
C SER A 356 -3.17 16.33 -60.38
N SER A 357 -3.08 17.65 -60.11
CA SER A 357 -3.80 18.81 -60.72
C SER A 357 -5.30 18.95 -60.40
N ASP A 358 -5.70 20.14 -59.95
CA ASP A 358 -7.03 20.58 -59.46
C ASP A 358 -8.24 20.42 -60.41
N THR A 359 -9.45 20.44 -59.85
CA THR A 359 -10.48 21.48 -60.14
C THR A 359 -11.70 21.42 -59.19
N SER A 360 -12.42 22.53 -59.06
CA SER A 360 -13.45 22.84 -58.05
C SER A 360 -14.87 22.38 -58.39
N SER A 361 -15.72 22.11 -57.37
CA SER A 361 -17.06 22.73 -57.21
C SER A 361 -17.77 22.29 -55.91
N ASP A 362 -18.62 23.16 -55.37
CA ASP A 362 -19.35 22.96 -54.10
C ASP A 362 -20.56 22.03 -54.22
N VAL A 363 -20.80 21.20 -53.18
CA VAL A 363 -22.14 20.74 -52.79
C VAL A 363 -22.23 20.69 -51.26
N LEU A 364 -23.33 21.18 -50.70
CA LEU A 364 -23.63 21.27 -49.27
C LEU A 364 -24.83 20.37 -48.91
N GLU A 365 -24.65 19.29 -48.13
CA GLU A 365 -25.75 18.64 -47.40
C GLU A 365 -25.29 17.58 -46.37
N GLY A 366 -26.09 17.36 -45.31
CA GLY A 366 -26.16 16.05 -44.61
C GLY A 366 -25.55 15.92 -43.21
N SER A 367 -26.38 16.02 -42.17
CA SER A 367 -26.05 15.77 -40.75
C SER A 367 -25.85 14.28 -40.39
N GLY A 368 -25.04 13.95 -39.36
CA GLY A 368 -25.04 12.59 -38.79
C GLY A 368 -24.01 12.20 -37.71
N ALA A 369 -24.26 12.57 -36.46
CA ALA A 369 -23.90 11.89 -35.19
C ALA A 369 -22.57 11.09 -34.99
N GLY A 370 -21.80 11.46 -33.95
CA GLY A 370 -21.49 10.52 -32.86
C GLY A 370 -20.03 10.19 -32.49
N SER A 371 -19.64 10.65 -31.29
CA SER A 371 -18.55 10.16 -30.40
C SER A 371 -17.21 10.93 -30.38
N PRO A 372 -16.65 11.29 -29.20
CA PRO A 372 -15.42 12.06 -29.08
C PRO A 372 -14.21 11.20 -28.64
N GLU A 373 -13.41 10.73 -29.59
CA GLU A 373 -12.04 10.29 -29.33
C GLU A 373 -11.10 10.80 -30.42
N GLN A 374 -10.51 11.98 -30.21
CA GLN A 374 -9.32 12.37 -30.96
C GLN A 374 -8.43 13.31 -30.14
N GLU A 375 -7.17 12.91 -30.00
CA GLU A 375 -6.11 13.68 -29.37
C GLU A 375 -5.91 15.00 -30.11
N MET A 376 -5.95 16.13 -29.39
CA MET A 376 -5.51 17.41 -29.96
C MET A 376 -3.98 17.45 -30.04
N VAL A 377 -3.45 16.97 -31.15
CA VAL A 377 -2.08 17.24 -31.60
C VAL A 377 -1.97 18.74 -31.88
N PHE A 378 -1.39 19.50 -30.94
CA PHE A 378 -1.11 20.93 -31.15
C PHE A 378 0.04 21.12 -32.14
N THR A 379 -0.29 21.37 -33.41
CA THR A 379 0.63 21.92 -34.40
C THR A 379 0.81 23.42 -34.17
N SER A 380 1.80 23.79 -33.34
CA SER A 380 2.09 25.19 -33.03
C SER A 380 2.73 25.91 -34.23
N ASN A 381 1.93 26.73 -34.93
CA ASN A 381 2.43 27.62 -35.98
C ASN A 381 1.94 29.07 -35.74
N THR A 382 2.36 29.67 -34.62
CA THR A 382 2.21 31.10 -34.32
C THR A 382 3.47 31.61 -33.62
N ASN A 383 3.89 32.83 -33.93
CA ASN A 383 5.04 33.49 -33.32
C ASN A 383 4.74 33.94 -31.88
N SER A 384 4.77 33.01 -30.93
CA SER A 384 4.88 33.28 -29.50
C SER A 384 6.25 32.81 -29.00
N ILE A 385 6.88 33.62 -28.14
CA ILE A 385 8.19 33.30 -27.58
C ILE A 385 8.06 32.00 -26.77
N PRO A 386 8.80 30.92 -27.10
CA PRO A 386 8.67 29.69 -26.35
C PRO A 386 9.31 29.89 -24.98
N PHE A 387 8.50 29.77 -23.91
CA PHE A 387 9.03 29.46 -22.59
C PHE A 387 9.62 28.05 -22.61
N ILE A 388 10.86 27.93 -23.10
CA ILE A 388 11.68 26.72 -22.97
C ILE A 388 12.13 26.63 -21.50
N GLY A 389 11.18 26.38 -20.61
CA GLY A 389 11.42 25.97 -19.26
C GLY A 389 12.10 24.61 -19.30
N ARG A 390 13.43 24.61 -19.18
CA ARG A 390 14.25 23.40 -19.30
C ARG A 390 13.82 22.39 -18.27
N ARG A 391 13.20 21.30 -18.76
CA ARG A 391 12.64 20.24 -17.93
C ARG A 391 13.76 19.47 -17.27
N CYS A 392 13.58 19.19 -15.99
CA CYS A 392 14.43 18.27 -15.26
C CYS A 392 14.21 16.85 -15.81
N ARG A 393 15.28 16.08 -16.03
CA ARG A 393 15.17 14.65 -16.35
C ARG A 393 14.65 13.89 -15.14
N ASP A 394 15.39 14.01 -14.05
CA ASP A 394 15.10 13.44 -12.74
C ASP A 394 14.41 14.52 -11.90
N ARG A 395 13.22 14.21 -11.36
CA ARG A 395 12.37 15.22 -10.74
C ARG A 395 11.35 14.65 -9.78
N ILE A 396 10.92 15.52 -8.87
CA ILE A 396 9.74 15.33 -8.03
C ILE A 396 8.65 16.22 -8.59
N LEU A 397 7.46 15.66 -8.78
CA LEU A 397 6.26 16.43 -9.10
C LEU A 397 5.45 16.61 -7.82
N ILE A 398 5.31 17.86 -7.39
CA ILE A 398 4.40 18.25 -6.30
C ILE A 398 3.22 18.98 -6.97
N PRO A 399 2.01 18.37 -7.00
CA PRO A 399 0.83 19.00 -7.59
C PRO A 399 0.62 20.40 -7.04
N CYS A 400 0.46 21.36 -7.94
CA CYS A 400 0.08 22.72 -7.63
C CYS A 400 -1.42 22.87 -7.76
N ASP A 401 -2.04 23.65 -6.88
CA ASP A 401 -3.38 24.13 -7.14
C ASP A 401 -3.33 25.26 -8.17
N PHE A 402 -4.21 25.23 -9.16
CA PHE A 402 -4.28 26.21 -10.23
C PHE A 402 -5.52 27.08 -10.02
N GLU A 403 -5.45 28.04 -9.09
CA GLU A 403 -6.36 29.18 -9.13
C GLU A 403 -5.96 30.12 -10.28
N GLU A 404 -6.32 29.73 -11.50
CA GLU A 404 -6.33 30.59 -12.68
C GLU A 404 -7.53 31.57 -12.62
N PHE A 405 -7.64 32.31 -11.51
CA PHE A 405 -8.56 33.43 -11.37
C PHE A 405 -7.79 34.73 -11.21
N ILE A 406 -7.84 35.52 -12.28
CA ILE A 406 -7.19 36.83 -12.42
C ILE A 406 -7.76 37.79 -11.37
N THR A 407 -7.11 37.91 -10.21
CA THR A 407 -7.26 39.05 -9.32
C THR A 407 -6.19 40.10 -9.66
N PRO A 408 -6.56 41.19 -10.38
CA PRO A 408 -5.60 42.24 -10.69
C PRO A 408 -5.25 43.01 -9.41
N GLY A 409 -4.13 42.65 -8.77
CA GLY A 409 -3.66 43.30 -7.55
C GLY A 409 -2.61 42.55 -6.74
N ASN A 410 -2.51 41.21 -6.85
CA ASN A 410 -1.56 40.43 -6.06
C ASN A 410 -0.41 39.85 -6.90
N ASN A 411 0.56 40.71 -7.25
CA ASN A 411 1.76 40.32 -7.99
C ASN A 411 2.79 39.51 -7.17
N MET A 412 2.40 39.00 -5.98
CA MET A 412 3.28 38.28 -5.05
C MET A 412 3.10 36.75 -5.10
N ALA A 413 2.02 36.25 -5.70
CA ALA A 413 1.83 34.81 -5.93
C ALA A 413 2.64 34.37 -7.16
N GLY A 414 3.82 33.81 -6.93
CA GLY A 414 4.67 33.27 -7.99
C GLY A 414 4.03 32.10 -8.73
N ILE A 415 4.36 31.94 -10.02
CA ILE A 415 3.91 30.82 -10.86
C ILE A 415 4.31 29.50 -10.19
N CYS A 416 3.33 28.66 -9.84
CA CYS A 416 3.60 27.44 -9.10
C CYS A 416 4.40 26.43 -9.94
N ASN A 417 5.57 26.04 -9.42
CA ASN A 417 6.49 25.16 -10.12
C ASN A 417 6.21 23.68 -9.77
N LEU A 418 5.48 23.00 -10.66
CA LEU A 418 5.19 21.56 -10.57
C LEU A 418 6.45 20.68 -10.52
N GLU A 419 7.51 21.03 -11.27
CA GLU A 419 8.73 20.20 -11.42
C GLU A 419 9.88 20.69 -10.53
N ARG A 420 10.26 19.88 -9.53
CA ARG A 420 11.35 20.18 -8.59
C ARG A 420 12.54 19.22 -8.78
N CYS A 421 13.74 19.77 -8.98
CA CYS A 421 15.00 19.05 -9.14
C CYS A 421 16.18 19.94 -8.74
N GLY A 422 17.39 19.37 -8.68
CA GLY A 422 18.60 20.08 -8.29
C GLY A 422 18.94 19.91 -6.80
N SER A 423 19.77 20.81 -6.27
CA SER A 423 20.36 20.77 -4.93
C SER A 423 19.52 21.41 -3.82
N SER A 424 18.28 21.82 -4.12
CA SER A 424 17.34 22.40 -3.16
C SER A 424 15.89 22.18 -3.64
N LEU A 425 14.96 22.02 -2.71
CA LEU A 425 13.52 21.95 -3.01
C LEU A 425 12.96 23.32 -3.45
N CYS A 426 13.49 24.40 -2.89
CA CYS A 426 13.08 25.78 -3.16
C CYS A 426 14.17 26.53 -3.93
N SER A 427 13.74 27.37 -4.86
CA SER A 427 14.55 28.41 -5.49
C SER A 427 14.84 29.54 -4.48
N GLN A 428 15.84 30.38 -4.73
CA GLN A 428 16.19 31.51 -3.85
C GLN A 428 15.00 32.46 -3.55
N ASN A 429 14.03 32.55 -4.48
CA ASN A 429 12.83 33.39 -4.38
C ASN A 429 11.66 32.70 -3.65
N GLU A 430 11.78 31.41 -3.31
CA GLU A 430 10.77 30.59 -2.61
C GLU A 430 11.18 30.31 -1.14
N LEU A 431 12.22 30.98 -0.64
CA LEU A 431 12.67 30.90 0.75
C LEU A 431 11.96 31.97 1.60
N ASP A 432 11.66 31.64 2.86
CA ASP A 432 11.20 32.63 3.84
C ASP A 432 12.34 33.59 4.26
N ALA A 433 12.02 34.60 5.08
CA ALA A 433 13.00 35.59 5.54
C ALA A 433 14.11 34.97 6.41
N GLU A 434 13.83 33.81 7.00
CA GLU A 434 14.71 33.01 7.84
C GLU A 434 15.57 31.99 7.02
N GLY A 435 15.30 31.86 5.72
CA GLY A 435 16.02 30.98 4.79
C GLY A 435 15.55 29.52 4.79
N ASN A 436 14.33 29.23 5.24
CA ASN A 436 13.71 27.91 5.15
C ASN A 436 12.89 27.76 3.86
N CYS A 437 12.79 26.52 3.40
CA CYS A 437 11.95 26.13 2.27
C CYS A 437 10.65 25.50 2.78
N ARG A 438 9.50 25.99 2.31
CA ARG A 438 8.18 25.43 2.63
C ARG A 438 7.26 25.53 1.42
N VAL A 439 6.87 24.39 0.87
CA VAL A 439 6.01 24.28 -0.30
C VAL A 439 4.63 23.79 0.14
N GLU A 440 3.60 24.61 -0.03
CA GLU A 440 2.21 24.23 0.27
C GLU A 440 1.46 23.83 -1.01
N THR A 441 0.50 22.92 -0.86
CA THR A 441 -0.50 22.62 -1.89
C THR A 441 -1.84 22.24 -1.27
N TRP A 442 -2.92 22.59 -1.96
CA TRP A 442 -4.31 22.27 -1.62
C TRP A 442 -4.90 21.21 -2.58
N THR A 443 -4.10 20.71 -3.53
CA THR A 443 -4.54 19.69 -4.49
C THR A 443 -4.79 18.33 -3.81
N THR A 444 -6.03 17.85 -3.89
CA THR A 444 -6.42 16.51 -3.44
C THR A 444 -6.47 15.52 -4.64
N PRO A 445 -6.15 14.22 -4.43
CA PRO A 445 -5.59 13.62 -3.22
C PRO A 445 -4.11 14.01 -3.02
N PHE A 446 -3.65 14.08 -1.77
CA PHE A 446 -2.27 14.40 -1.45
C PHE A 446 -1.32 13.30 -1.96
N ARG A 447 -0.60 13.59 -3.04
CA ARG A 447 0.39 12.70 -3.64
C ARG A 447 1.52 13.49 -4.28
N ILE A 448 2.73 12.94 -4.20
CA ILE A 448 3.89 13.43 -4.97
C ILE A 448 4.39 12.29 -5.87
N ARG A 449 4.88 12.63 -7.06
CA ARG A 449 5.47 11.66 -8.00
C ARG A 449 6.97 11.78 -7.98
N VAL A 450 7.66 10.66 -7.74
CA VAL A 450 9.08 10.52 -8.03
C VAL A 450 9.20 10.03 -9.46
N ALA A 451 9.90 10.78 -10.31
CA ALA A 451 10.16 10.41 -11.70
C ALA A 451 11.66 10.53 -11.98
N PHE A 452 12.36 9.40 -11.90
CA PHE A 452 13.79 9.26 -12.20
C PHE A 452 13.96 8.52 -13.53
N GLY A 453 14.72 9.14 -14.43
CA GLY A 453 14.87 8.73 -15.82
C GLY A 453 15.79 7.52 -16.02
N PRO A 454 16.04 7.15 -17.29
CA PRO A 454 16.92 6.05 -17.65
C PRO A 454 18.33 6.22 -17.09
N SER A 455 19.05 5.11 -16.93
CA SER A 455 20.46 5.12 -16.55
C SER A 455 21.36 5.58 -17.70
N THR A 456 21.74 6.86 -17.67
CA THR A 456 22.98 7.32 -18.34
C THR A 456 23.78 8.10 -17.33
N ASN A 457 25.10 8.26 -17.55
CA ASN A 457 26.02 8.98 -16.68
C ASN A 457 25.38 10.28 -16.17
N MET A 458 24.91 10.28 -14.92
CA MET A 458 24.30 11.46 -14.31
C MET A 458 25.45 12.40 -13.98
N ASN A 459 25.71 13.36 -14.87
CA ASN A 459 26.74 14.36 -14.70
C ASN A 459 26.48 15.12 -13.38
N GLY A 460 27.34 14.87 -12.39
CA GLY A 460 27.23 15.34 -11.02
C GLY A 460 28.14 14.52 -10.12
N THR A 461 28.40 15.00 -8.91
CA THR A 461 29.09 14.23 -7.89
C THR A 461 28.15 13.20 -7.25
N LEU A 462 28.70 12.28 -6.45
CA LEU A 462 27.87 11.34 -5.67
C LEU A 462 26.92 12.09 -4.72
N GLU A 463 27.42 13.18 -4.15
CA GLU A 463 26.71 14.02 -3.20
C GLU A 463 25.50 14.73 -3.82
N ASP A 464 25.50 14.99 -5.14
CA ASP A 464 24.40 15.68 -5.86
C ASP A 464 23.19 14.76 -6.15
N ASN A 465 23.30 13.45 -5.89
CA ASN A 465 22.31 12.45 -6.26
C ASN A 465 21.81 11.62 -5.06
N ALA A 466 21.84 12.19 -3.85
CA ALA A 466 21.35 11.56 -2.62
C ALA A 466 19.84 11.23 -2.65
N GLY A 467 19.05 11.95 -3.46
CA GLY A 467 17.60 11.78 -3.59
C GLY A 467 16.84 12.81 -2.76
N MET A 468 15.75 12.39 -2.13
CA MET A 468 14.87 13.28 -1.37
C MET A 468 14.45 12.69 -0.02
N CYS A 469 14.49 13.53 1.00
CA CYS A 469 13.76 13.41 2.25
C CYS A 469 12.96 14.70 2.47
N LEU A 470 11.63 14.60 2.55
CA LEU A 470 10.74 15.69 2.94
C LEU A 470 9.98 15.31 4.21
N THR A 471 9.91 16.22 5.16
CA THR A 471 8.85 16.20 6.17
C THR A 471 7.58 16.80 5.59
N TYR A 472 6.42 16.27 5.96
CA TYR A 472 5.12 16.82 5.59
C TYR A 472 4.25 17.07 6.82
N GLN A 473 3.35 18.04 6.69
CA GLN A 473 2.32 18.36 7.66
C GLN A 473 1.03 18.72 6.92
N GLN A 474 -0.06 18.03 7.24
CA GLN A 474 -1.39 18.39 6.75
C GLN A 474 -1.88 19.69 7.41
N LEU A 475 -2.59 20.49 6.62
CA LEU A 475 -3.10 21.81 6.97
C LEU A 475 -4.62 21.75 7.05
N ALA A 476 -5.18 22.35 8.11
CA ALA A 476 -6.61 22.42 8.31
C ALA A 476 -7.30 23.17 7.15
N CYS A 477 -8.54 22.78 6.86
CA CYS A 477 -9.38 23.51 5.92
C CYS A 477 -9.59 24.96 6.39
N VAL A 478 -9.52 25.92 5.48
CA VAL A 478 -9.88 27.30 5.75
C VAL A 478 -11.40 27.36 5.96
N ALA A 479 -11.83 28.04 7.04
CA ALA A 479 -13.22 28.08 7.51
C ALA A 479 -14.05 29.21 6.88
#